data_AF-A0A7S0U6N1-F1
#
_entry.id   AF-A0A7S0U6N1-F1
#
_cell.length_a   1.000
_cell.length_b   1.000
_cell.length_c   1.000
_cell.angle_alpha   90.00
_cell.angle_beta   90.00
_cell.angle_gamma   90.00
#
_symmetry.space_group_name_H-M   'P 1'
#
loop_
_entity.id
_entity.type
_entity.pdbx_description
1 polymer ?
#
loop_
_entity_poly.entity_id
_entity_poly.type
_entity_poly.pdbx_seq_one_letter_code
_entity_poly.pdbx_strand_id
1 'polypeptide(L)'
;NDTPLLVAHFPVRELSQSNPFVGGVSEYNATLSSNARLLPSTRITVRGLSMLGEASTTALNVSLLSPAGAWWVLGGWDAGEGALNVTLGRTVFEGTTVTLLFSLSNPDSSRPPAAQVTVESTGGAEAAPALMQLAGGNRAP
;
A
#
# COMPACT_ATOMS: atom_id res chain seq x y z
N ASN A 1 12.49 -26.42 -4.32
CA ASN A 1 11.94 -25.73 -3.13
C ASN A 1 11.35 -24.43 -3.65
N ASP A 2 10.20 -24.54 -4.34
CA ASP A 2 9.52 -23.39 -4.93
C ASP A 2 8.57 -22.82 -3.88
N THR A 3 9.02 -21.80 -3.17
CA THR A 3 8.10 -20.93 -2.45
C THR A 3 7.21 -20.26 -3.49
N PRO A 4 5.88 -20.45 -3.46
CA PRO A 4 5.00 -19.85 -4.46
C PRO A 4 5.12 -18.32 -4.40
N LEU A 5 5.23 -17.68 -5.56
CA LEU A 5 5.20 -16.23 -5.71
C LEU A 5 3.83 -15.72 -5.23
N LEU A 6 3.77 -15.24 -3.99
CA LEU A 6 2.56 -14.68 -3.41
C LEU A 6 2.35 -13.29 -3.98
N VAL A 7 1.49 -13.18 -4.99
CA VAL A 7 1.02 -11.88 -5.47
C VAL A 7 0.00 -11.35 -4.46
N ALA A 8 0.47 -10.47 -3.57
CA ALA A 8 -0.44 -9.71 -2.73
C ALA A 8 -1.23 -8.74 -3.63
N HIS A 9 -2.54 -8.91 -3.69
CA HIS A 9 -3.41 -8.05 -4.48
C HIS A 9 -3.88 -6.89 -3.61
N PHE A 10 -3.44 -5.67 -3.95
CA PHE A 10 -3.83 -4.45 -3.27
C PHE A 10 -4.72 -3.60 -4.18
N PRO A 11 -6.05 -3.71 -4.08
CA PRO A 11 -6.91 -2.76 -4.75
C PRO A 11 -6.75 -1.41 -4.04
N VAL A 12 -6.16 -0.42 -4.72
CA VAL A 12 -6.22 0.98 -4.26
C VAL A 12 -7.65 1.44 -4.48
N ARG A 13 -8.41 1.54 -3.40
CA ARG A 13 -9.85 1.81 -3.47
C ARG A 13 -10.16 3.29 -3.67
N GLU A 14 -9.32 4.17 -3.13
CA GLU A 14 -9.53 5.61 -3.15
C GLU A 14 -8.20 6.33 -2.94
N LEU A 15 -7.95 7.38 -3.73
CA LEU A 15 -6.90 8.37 -3.53
C LEU A 15 -7.57 9.75 -3.51
N SER A 16 -7.60 10.39 -2.35
CA SER A 16 -8.17 11.74 -2.19
C SER A 16 -7.11 12.75 -1.76
N GLN A 17 -7.32 14.02 -2.10
CA GLN A 17 -6.47 15.14 -1.73
C GLN A 17 -7.28 16.19 -0.98
N SER A 18 -6.69 16.82 0.04
CA SER A 18 -7.37 17.89 0.81
C SER A 18 -7.33 19.27 0.14
N ASN A 19 -6.38 19.53 -0.75
CA ASN A 19 -6.18 20.83 -1.38
C ASN A 19 -5.94 20.69 -2.91
N PRO A 20 -6.76 21.30 -3.79
CA PRO A 20 -6.56 21.16 -5.23
C PRO A 20 -5.58 22.19 -5.83
N PHE A 21 -5.07 23.17 -5.07
CA PHE A 21 -4.24 24.24 -5.61
C PHE A 21 -2.80 23.77 -5.91
N VAL A 22 -2.29 24.16 -7.08
CA VAL A 22 -0.89 23.92 -7.49
C VAL A 22 0.09 24.56 -6.50
N GLY A 23 1.21 23.89 -6.23
CA GLY A 23 2.21 24.32 -5.25
C GLY A 23 1.75 24.32 -3.78
N GLY A 24 0.46 24.08 -3.51
CA GLY A 24 -0.11 23.97 -2.17
C GLY A 24 0.18 22.60 -1.56
N VAL A 25 0.28 22.53 -0.23
CA VAL A 25 0.38 21.24 0.47
C VAL A 25 -0.99 20.58 0.50
N SER A 26 -1.02 19.29 0.16
CA SER A 26 -2.18 18.42 0.31
C SER A 26 -1.86 17.23 1.19
N GLU A 27 -2.85 16.84 1.97
CA GLU A 27 -2.90 15.52 2.59
C GLU A 27 -3.52 14.54 1.60
N TYR A 28 -2.86 13.40 1.43
CA TYR A 28 -3.26 12.31 0.58
C TYR A 28 -3.65 11.11 1.41
N ASN A 29 -4.76 10.48 1.04
CA ASN A 29 -5.25 9.26 1.66
C ASN A 29 -5.29 8.15 0.61
N ALA A 30 -4.50 7.08 0.81
CA ALA A 30 -4.51 5.88 -0.03
C ALA A 30 -4.94 4.66 0.78
N THR A 31 -6.04 4.01 0.40
CA THR A 31 -6.52 2.80 1.07
C THR A 31 -6.06 1.53 0.35
N LEU A 32 -5.38 0.66 1.10
CA LEU A 32 -4.84 -0.63 0.66
C LEU A 32 -5.53 -1.77 1.42
N SER A 33 -5.71 -2.91 0.77
CA SER A 33 -6.10 -4.16 1.45
C SER A 33 -5.19 -5.26 0.96
N SER A 34 -4.67 -6.08 1.88
CA SER A 34 -3.80 -7.21 1.54
C SER A 34 -4.58 -8.51 1.69
N ASN A 35 -4.50 -9.41 0.72
CA ASN A 35 -4.94 -10.81 0.85
C ASN A 35 -3.91 -11.71 1.57
N ALA A 36 -2.75 -11.17 1.90
CA ALA A 36 -1.66 -11.87 2.56
C ALA A 36 -1.31 -11.23 3.90
N ARG A 37 -0.74 -12.02 4.80
CA ARG A 37 -0.12 -11.51 6.02
C ARG A 37 1.21 -10.88 5.67
N LEU A 38 1.37 -9.60 5.98
CA LEU A 38 2.62 -8.85 5.77
C LEU A 38 3.34 -8.73 7.11
N LEU A 39 4.57 -9.22 7.19
CA LEU A 39 5.36 -9.18 8.42
C LEU A 39 6.08 -7.83 8.58
N PRO A 40 6.57 -7.49 9.80
CA PRO A 40 7.46 -6.35 9.98
C PRO A 40 8.66 -6.42 9.02
N SER A 41 9.22 -5.26 8.66
CA SER A 41 10.27 -5.10 7.66
C SER A 41 9.86 -5.39 6.21
N THR A 42 8.59 -5.74 5.95
CA THR A 42 8.06 -5.77 4.58
C THR A 42 8.01 -4.35 4.02
N ARG A 43 8.57 -4.17 2.81
CA ARG A 43 8.46 -2.94 2.05
C ARG A 43 7.22 -3.00 1.17
N ILE A 44 6.37 -1.98 1.27
CA ILE A 44 5.26 -1.71 0.36
C ILE A 44 5.67 -0.57 -0.55
N THR A 45 5.55 -0.78 -1.85
CA THR A 45 5.82 0.23 -2.88
C THR A 45 4.55 0.46 -3.68
N VAL A 46 4.00 1.67 -3.61
CA VAL A 46 2.83 2.12 -4.38
C VAL A 46 3.33 2.98 -5.54
N ARG A 47 3.09 2.57 -6.78
CA ARG A 47 3.53 3.26 -8.01
C ARG A 47 2.35 3.78 -8.81
N GLY A 48 2.63 4.67 -9.76
CA GLY A 48 1.60 5.29 -10.58
C GLY A 48 0.95 6.49 -9.88
N LEU A 49 1.70 7.19 -9.02
CA LEU A 49 1.28 8.39 -8.31
C LEU A 49 1.94 9.66 -8.87
N SER A 50 2.39 9.65 -10.13
CA SER A 50 3.17 10.76 -10.75
C SER A 50 2.45 12.11 -10.83
N MET A 51 1.14 12.13 -10.58
CA MET A 51 0.34 13.35 -10.46
C MET A 51 0.44 14.01 -9.08
N LEU A 52 0.98 13.32 -8.09
CA LEU A 52 1.26 13.84 -6.75
C LEU A 52 2.65 14.46 -6.69
N GLY A 53 2.90 15.26 -5.65
CA GLY A 53 4.23 15.47 -5.05
C GLY A 53 5.39 15.79 -6.00
N GLU A 54 5.85 17.04 -6.04
CA GLU A 54 6.94 17.41 -6.97
C GLU A 54 8.37 17.12 -6.47
N ALA A 55 8.58 17.09 -5.14
CA ALA A 55 9.90 16.92 -4.55
C ALA A 55 10.07 15.56 -3.88
N SER A 56 11.01 14.74 -4.35
CA SER A 56 11.37 13.46 -3.71
C SER A 56 11.91 13.68 -2.29
N THR A 57 11.62 12.74 -1.39
CA THR A 57 12.12 12.73 -0.01
C THR A 57 12.27 11.31 0.50
N THR A 58 13.24 11.05 1.37
CA THR A 58 13.43 9.75 2.03
C THR A 58 12.90 9.74 3.47
N ALA A 59 12.32 10.85 3.93
CA ALA A 59 11.89 11.05 5.31
C ALA A 59 10.44 11.58 5.36
N LEU A 60 9.56 10.99 4.55
CA LEU A 60 8.15 11.30 4.56
C LEU A 60 7.48 10.62 5.76
N ASN A 61 6.79 11.39 6.59
CA ASN A 61 5.97 10.81 7.63
C ASN A 61 4.70 10.23 7.02
N VAL A 62 4.47 8.92 7.23
CA VAL A 62 3.29 8.22 6.74
C VAL A 62 2.55 7.62 7.93
N SER A 63 1.30 8.04 8.12
CA SER A 63 0.40 7.43 9.10
C SER A 63 -0.32 6.25 8.47
N LEU A 64 -0.28 5.10 9.14
CA LEU A 64 -1.03 3.91 8.77
C LEU A 64 -2.18 3.75 9.76
N LEU A 65 -3.40 3.81 9.25
CA LEU A 65 -4.61 3.57 10.03
C LEU A 65 -5.12 2.17 9.70
N SER A 66 -5.41 1.38 10.73
CA SER A 66 -6.06 0.08 10.60
C SER A 66 -7.11 -0.07 11.70
N PRO A 67 -8.01 -1.08 11.61
CA PRO A 67 -8.93 -1.40 12.69
C PRO A 67 -8.24 -1.72 14.03
N ALA A 68 -6.99 -2.20 14.01
CA ALA A 68 -6.20 -2.49 15.21
C ALA A 68 -5.55 -1.24 15.84
N GLY A 69 -5.69 -0.08 15.20
CA GLY A 69 -5.11 1.19 15.65
C GLY A 69 -4.27 1.88 14.57
N ALA A 70 -3.79 3.08 14.93
CA ALA A 70 -2.95 3.92 14.11
C ALA A 70 -1.48 3.85 14.54
N TRP A 71 -0.57 3.87 13.57
CA TRP A 71 0.87 4.06 13.83
C TRP A 71 1.49 4.89 12.71
N TRP A 72 2.71 5.37 12.93
CA TRP A 72 3.47 6.12 11.93
C TRP A 72 4.73 5.35 11.54
N VAL A 73 5.19 5.59 10.32
CA VAL A 73 6.46 5.10 9.81
C VAL A 73 7.11 6.19 8.95
N LEU A 74 8.44 6.11 8.82
CA LEU A 74 9.15 6.89 7.82
C LEU A 74 9.12 6.17 6.48
N GLY A 75 8.55 6.83 5.47
CA GLY A 75 8.52 6.41 4.09
C GLY A 75 9.39 7.28 3.20
N GLY A 76 9.57 6.84 1.96
CA GLY A 76 10.19 7.62 0.90
C GLY A 76 9.20 7.92 -0.21
N TRP A 77 9.19 9.16 -0.68
CA TRP A 77 8.50 9.58 -1.89
C TRP A 77 9.52 9.79 -3.01
N ASP A 78 9.28 9.15 -4.15
CA ASP A 78 10.02 9.37 -5.39
C ASP A 78 9.09 10.06 -6.41
N ALA A 79 9.31 11.35 -6.62
CA ALA A 79 8.54 12.15 -7.58
C ALA A 79 8.84 11.77 -9.04
N GLY A 80 10.05 11.29 -9.34
CA GLY A 80 10.45 10.89 -10.69
C GLY A 80 9.77 9.61 -11.14
N GLU A 81 9.62 8.65 -10.23
CA GLU A 81 8.89 7.40 -10.48
C GLU A 81 7.40 7.49 -10.14
N GLY A 82 6.97 8.54 -9.44
CA GLY A 82 5.62 8.64 -8.88
C GLY A 82 5.35 7.49 -7.91
N ALA A 83 6.27 7.25 -6.98
CA ALA A 83 6.27 6.08 -6.12
C ALA A 83 6.40 6.41 -4.63
N LEU A 84 5.49 5.85 -3.83
CA LEU A 84 5.55 5.89 -2.37
C LEU A 84 6.09 4.56 -1.84
N ASN A 85 7.19 4.62 -1.08
CA ASN A 85 7.83 3.48 -0.46
C ASN A 85 7.64 3.55 1.06
N VAL A 86 7.10 2.48 1.64
CA VAL A 86 6.82 2.38 3.08
C VAL A 86 7.36 1.06 3.61
N THR A 87 8.06 1.08 4.74
CA THR A 87 8.48 -0.16 5.41
C THR A 87 7.61 -0.38 6.65
N LEU A 88 6.98 -1.54 6.75
CA LEU A 88 6.12 -1.88 7.87
C LEU A 88 6.94 -2.06 9.16
N GLY A 89 6.54 -1.39 10.23
CA GLY A 89 7.08 -1.63 11.57
C GLY A 89 6.36 -2.74 12.34
N ARG A 90 5.24 -3.24 11.81
CA ARG A 90 4.32 -4.16 12.47
C ARG A 90 3.67 -5.11 11.47
N THR A 91 3.13 -6.23 11.95
CA THR A 91 2.38 -7.18 11.14
C THR A 91 1.05 -6.58 10.68
N VAL A 92 0.72 -6.73 9.40
CA VAL A 92 -0.62 -6.49 8.84
C VAL A 92 -1.21 -7.85 8.48
N PHE A 93 -2.35 -8.19 9.07
CA PHE A 93 -3.01 -9.47 8.84
C PHE A 93 -3.75 -9.49 7.50
N GLU A 94 -3.92 -10.67 6.91
CA GLU A 94 -4.73 -10.84 5.71
C GLU A 94 -6.15 -10.28 5.89
N GLY A 95 -6.73 -9.73 4.82
CA GLY A 95 -8.05 -9.10 4.82
C GLY A 95 -8.10 -7.74 5.53
N THR A 96 -7.04 -7.31 6.22
CA THR A 96 -7.00 -6.01 6.89
C THR A 96 -6.92 -4.90 5.84
N THR A 97 -7.81 -3.92 5.98
CA THR A 97 -7.71 -2.67 5.22
C THR A 97 -6.83 -1.70 6.01
N VAL A 98 -5.83 -1.15 5.34
CA VAL A 98 -4.90 -0.17 5.89
C VAL A 98 -4.95 1.10 5.06
N THR A 99 -5.13 2.22 5.72
CA THR A 99 -5.18 3.54 5.09
C THR A 99 -3.86 4.27 5.33
N LEU A 100 -3.17 4.65 4.26
CA LEU A 100 -1.95 5.45 4.29
C LEU A 100 -2.32 6.93 4.19
N LEU A 101 -1.92 7.73 5.18
CA LEU A 101 -2.06 9.18 5.17
C LEU A 101 -0.67 9.82 5.15
N PHE A 102 -0.46 10.73 4.21
CA PHE A 102 0.81 11.45 4.06
C PHE A 102 0.57 12.79 3.36
N SER A 103 1.45 13.76 3.58
CA SER A 103 1.32 15.08 2.98
C SER A 103 2.45 15.37 2.01
N LEU A 104 2.11 15.85 0.82
CA LEU A 104 3.07 16.31 -0.18
C LEU A 104 2.62 17.66 -0.73
N SER A 105 3.60 18.46 -1.17
CA SER A 105 3.31 19.64 -1.98
C SER A 105 2.81 19.19 -3.35
N ASN A 106 1.64 19.71 -3.74
CA ASN A 106 1.10 19.52 -5.07
C ASN A 106 2.09 20.06 -6.11
N PRO A 107 2.14 19.45 -7.30
CA PRO A 107 2.94 20.00 -8.39
C PRO A 107 2.55 21.43 -8.75
N ASP A 108 3.52 22.21 -9.25
CA ASP A 108 3.34 23.60 -9.70
C ASP A 108 2.53 23.71 -11.00
N SER A 109 2.17 22.57 -11.61
CA SER A 109 1.33 22.47 -12.79
C SER A 109 0.33 21.32 -12.65
N SER A 110 -0.86 21.48 -13.25
CA SER A 110 -1.87 20.42 -13.26
C SER A 110 -1.37 19.20 -14.04
N ARG A 111 -1.52 18.01 -13.45
CA ARG A 111 -1.16 16.73 -14.06
C ARG A 111 -2.41 15.84 -14.18
N PRO A 112 -2.55 15.08 -15.28
CA PRO A 112 -3.68 14.18 -15.44
C PRO A 112 -3.64 13.06 -14.37
N PRO A 113 -4.80 12.51 -13.97
CA PRO A 113 -4.85 11.37 -13.05
C PRO A 113 -4.13 10.16 -13.66
N ALA A 114 -3.58 9.28 -12.82
CA ALA A 114 -2.94 8.07 -13.32
C ALA A 114 -3.97 7.12 -13.91
N ALA A 115 -3.56 6.50 -15.02
CA ALA A 115 -4.33 5.44 -15.65
C ALA A 115 -4.39 4.17 -14.78
N GLN A 116 -3.32 3.89 -14.02
CA GLN A 116 -3.20 2.71 -13.18
C GLN A 116 -2.30 2.99 -11.96
N VAL A 117 -2.71 2.49 -10.80
CA VAL A 117 -1.91 2.47 -9.57
C VAL A 117 -1.56 1.02 -9.27
N THR A 118 -0.28 0.72 -9.09
CA THR A 118 0.19 -0.62 -8.73
C THR A 118 0.78 -0.61 -7.34
N VAL A 119 0.68 -1.74 -6.65
CA VAL A 119 1.23 -1.89 -5.31
C VAL A 119 1.94 -3.22 -5.25
N GLU A 120 3.18 -3.17 -4.79
CA GLU A 120 4.05 -4.32 -4.68
C GLU A 120 4.54 -4.41 -3.25
N SER A 121 4.67 -5.64 -2.75
CA SER A 121 5.33 -5.91 -1.49
C SER A 121 6.62 -6.70 -1.73
N THR A 122 7.68 -6.33 -1.03
CA THR A 122 8.95 -7.05 -1.05
C THR A 122 9.38 -7.31 0.39
N GLY A 123 9.60 -8.58 0.76
CA GLY A 123 9.95 -8.98 2.11
C GLY A 123 9.15 -10.20 2.59
N GLY A 124 9.02 -10.34 3.91
CA GLY A 124 8.30 -11.45 4.53
C GLY A 124 6.78 -11.31 4.35
N ALA A 125 6.22 -11.97 3.34
CA ALA A 125 4.79 -12.15 3.20
C ALA A 125 4.46 -13.63 3.43
N GLU A 126 3.51 -13.90 4.33
CA GLU A 126 3.00 -15.24 4.58
C GLU A 126 1.61 -15.36 3.95
N ALA A 127 1.40 -16.46 3.22
CA ALA A 127 0.06 -16.80 2.75
C ALA A 127 -0.84 -17.06 3.97
N ALA A 128 -2.03 -16.48 3.98
CA ALA A 128 -3.06 -16.89 4.92
C ALA A 128 -3.27 -18.41 4.80
N PRO A 129 -3.41 -19.17 5.90
CA PRO A 129 -3.73 -20.58 5.80
C PRO A 129 -5.06 -20.74 5.07
N ALA A 130 -5.02 -21.19 3.82
CA ALA A 130 -6.21 -21.67 3.16
C ALA A 130 -6.64 -22.93 3.91
N LEU A 131 -7.81 -22.91 4.55
CA LEU A 131 -8.46 -24.14 4.98
C LEU A 131 -8.61 -25.00 3.74
N MET A 132 -7.84 -26.09 3.63
CA MET A 132 -8.13 -27.14 2.66
C MET A 132 -9.54 -27.63 2.96
N GLN A 133 -10.51 -27.29 2.11
CA GLN A 133 -11.78 -28.00 2.12
C GLN A 133 -11.47 -29.43 1.70
N LEU A 134 -11.46 -30.35 2.66
CA LEU A 134 -11.51 -31.78 2.37
C LEU A 134 -12.77 -32.02 1.53
N ALA A 135 -12.58 -32.28 0.23
CA ALA A 135 -13.65 -32.82 -0.59
C ALA A 135 -14.15 -34.09 0.09
N GLY A 136 -15.45 -34.15 0.37
CA GLY A 136 -16.07 -35.28 1.09
C GLY A 136 -15.62 -36.60 0.47
N GLY A 137 -14.97 -37.43 1.28
CA GLY A 137 -14.53 -38.75 0.85
C GLY A 137 -15.70 -39.61 0.38
N ASN A 138 -15.46 -40.42 -0.65
CA ASN A 138 -16.45 -41.33 -1.21
C ASN A 138 -16.96 -42.29 -0.12
N ARG A 139 -18.26 -42.29 0.18
CA ARG A 139 -18.90 -43.39 0.92
C ARG A 139 -18.90 -44.62 0.00
N ALA A 140 -18.14 -45.64 0.36
CA ALA A 140 -18.31 -46.97 -0.23
C ALA A 140 -19.61 -47.60 0.30
N PRO A 141 -20.43 -48.24 -0.55
CA PRO A 141 -21.55 -49.08 -0.10
C PRO A 141 -21.07 -50.36 0.58
#